data_AF-A0AAU1M892-F1
#
_entry.id   AF-A0AAU1M892-F1
#
_cell.length_a   1.000
_cell.length_b   1.000
_cell.length_c   1.000
_cell.angle_alpha   90.00
_cell.angle_beta   90.00
_cell.angle_gamma   90.00
#
_symmetry.space_group_name_H-M   'P 1'
#
loop_
_entity.id
_entity.type
_entity.pdbx_description
1 polymer ?
#
loop_
_entity_poly.entity_id
_entity_poly.type
_entity_poly.pdbx_seq_one_letter_code
_entity_poly.pdbx_strand_id
1 'polypeptide(L)'
;MDNLAKFTESKHWLDRLGQQPAVAVRDSIAEILDQQVPGATLEWIKVADVPRYLTGGRPQPDDEGHVIITRAGIALPFTLSVISPGRKLEILQGAFSWVAVRLDQPGNRKDQV
;
A
#
# COMPACT_ATOMS: atom_id res chain seq x y z
N MET A 1 17.23 7.49 4.79
CA MET A 1 16.46 8.01 3.64
C MET A 1 15.63 6.89 3.07
N ASP A 2 14.38 7.21 2.74
CA ASP A 2 13.41 6.27 2.19
C ASP A 2 13.83 5.77 0.81
N ASN A 3 13.48 4.52 0.50
CA ASN A 3 13.64 3.96 -0.83
C ASN A 3 12.42 3.09 -1.19
N LEU A 4 11.52 3.65 -1.98
CA LEU A 4 10.34 2.97 -2.53
C LEU A 4 10.39 2.83 -4.05
N ALA A 5 11.57 2.95 -4.67
CA ALA A 5 11.71 2.93 -6.13
C ALA A 5 11.08 1.69 -6.78
N LYS A 6 11.38 0.50 -6.24
CA LYS A 6 10.82 -0.79 -6.68
C LYS A 6 9.29 -0.85 -6.64
N PHE A 7 8.65 -0.02 -5.81
CA PHE A 7 7.21 0.11 -5.75
C PHE A 7 6.68 1.07 -6.80
N THR A 8 7.32 2.25 -6.94
CA THR A 8 6.90 3.28 -7.90
C THR A 8 7.19 2.95 -9.36
N GLU A 9 7.99 1.92 -9.64
CA GLU A 9 8.27 1.40 -10.99
C GLU A 9 7.05 0.75 -11.66
N SER A 10 6.06 0.31 -10.89
CA SER A 10 4.81 -0.25 -11.40
C SER A 10 3.66 0.75 -11.31
N LYS A 11 2.46 0.45 -11.84
CA LYS A 11 1.21 1.20 -11.62
C LYS A 11 0.01 0.30 -11.32
N HIS A 12 0.24 -0.91 -10.82
CA HIS A 12 -0.82 -1.90 -10.59
C HIS A 12 -1.84 -1.51 -9.49
N TRP A 13 -1.63 -0.40 -8.78
CA TRP A 13 -2.64 0.21 -7.90
C TRP A 13 -3.72 1.00 -8.62
N LEU A 14 -3.67 1.11 -9.96
CA LEU A 14 -4.72 1.72 -10.79
C LEU A 14 -5.07 3.15 -10.34
N ASP A 15 -4.04 3.94 -10.03
CA ASP A 15 -4.12 5.32 -9.53
C ASP A 15 -4.90 5.51 -8.21
N ARG A 16 -5.18 4.43 -7.47
CA ARG A 16 -5.93 4.47 -6.21
C ARG A 16 -5.14 4.95 -5.00
N LEU A 17 -3.82 4.88 -5.03
CA LEU A 17 -2.95 5.43 -3.98
C LEU A 17 -2.62 6.91 -4.22
N GLY A 18 -3.43 7.60 -5.04
CA GLY A 18 -3.27 9.01 -5.35
C GLY A 18 -2.04 9.32 -6.22
N GLN A 19 -1.72 10.61 -6.30
CA GLN A 19 -0.63 11.13 -7.13
C GLN A 19 0.76 10.85 -6.53
N GLN A 20 0.83 10.58 -5.23
CA GLN A 20 2.08 10.31 -4.50
C GLN A 20 1.98 8.97 -3.75
N PRO A 21 1.95 7.84 -4.48
CA PRO A 21 1.68 6.53 -3.89
C PRO A 21 2.74 6.12 -2.84
N ALA A 22 3.99 6.54 -3.03
CA ALA A 22 5.05 6.30 -2.05
C ALA A 22 4.80 7.02 -0.72
N VAL A 23 4.27 8.25 -0.78
CA VAL A 23 3.93 9.05 0.41
C VAL A 23 2.72 8.42 1.10
N ALA A 24 1.66 8.08 0.34
CA ALA A 24 0.47 7.44 0.90
C ALA A 24 0.79 6.13 1.65
N VAL A 25 1.68 5.29 1.09
CA VAL A 25 2.14 4.06 1.75
C VAL A 25 2.95 4.36 3.01
N ARG A 26 3.88 5.32 2.93
CA ARG A 26 4.72 5.71 4.08
C ARG A 26 3.85 6.21 5.24
N ASP A 27 2.89 7.06 4.95
CA ASP A 27 1.99 7.66 5.94
C ASP A 27 1.08 6.61 6.55
N SER A 28 0.53 5.69 5.73
CA SER A 28 -0.25 4.55 6.22
C SER A 28 0.55 3.67 7.19
N ILE A 29 1.81 3.38 6.88
CA ILE A 29 2.68 2.59 7.76
C ILE A 29 3.00 3.36 9.04
N ALA A 30 3.28 4.66 8.95
CA ALA A 30 3.53 5.49 10.12
C ALA A 30 2.30 5.55 11.05
N GLU A 31 1.09 5.69 10.49
CA GLU A 31 -0.15 5.64 11.24
C GLU A 31 -0.35 4.28 11.93
N ILE A 32 -0.12 3.17 11.24
CA ILE A 32 -0.20 1.83 11.83
C ILE A 32 0.79 1.68 12.99
N LEU A 33 2.02 2.20 12.86
CA LEU A 33 3.02 2.15 13.94
C LEU A 33 2.56 2.95 15.16
N ASP A 34 2.03 4.16 14.96
CA ASP A 34 1.49 5.00 16.04
C ASP A 34 0.27 4.35 16.72
N GLN A 35 -0.63 3.73 15.96
CA GLN A 35 -1.76 2.98 16.51
C GLN A 35 -1.34 1.77 17.34
N GLN A 36 -0.24 1.11 17.00
CA GLN A 36 0.29 -0.03 17.76
C GLN A 36 1.07 0.41 19.00
N VAL A 37 1.90 1.45 18.87
CA VAL A 37 2.69 2.04 19.94
C VAL A 37 2.58 3.56 19.83
N PRO A 38 1.69 4.21 20.61
CA PRO A 38 1.49 5.65 20.53
C PRO A 38 2.78 6.44 20.68
N GLY A 39 3.02 7.37 19.75
CA GLY A 39 4.25 8.17 19.67
C GLY A 39 5.41 7.48 18.95
N ALA A 40 5.21 6.32 18.33
CA ALA A 40 6.23 5.68 17.50
C ALA A 40 6.43 6.44 16.18
N THR A 41 7.68 6.78 15.88
CA THR A 41 8.04 7.57 14.70
C THR A 41 8.79 6.72 13.68
N LEU A 42 8.30 6.71 12.44
CA LEU A 42 8.97 6.10 11.30
C LEU A 42 10.11 7.00 10.80
N GLU A 43 11.36 6.56 10.97
CA GLU A 43 12.55 7.29 10.52
C GLU A 43 12.83 7.08 9.04
N TRP A 44 12.86 5.81 8.61
CA TRP A 44 13.00 5.46 7.20
C TRP A 44 12.36 4.13 6.86
N ILE A 45 11.98 3.96 5.60
CA ILE A 45 11.50 2.71 5.02
C ILE A 45 12.21 2.37 3.71
N LYS A 46 12.49 1.09 3.50
CA LYS A 46 13.03 0.55 2.25
C LYS A 46 12.19 -0.63 1.78
N VAL A 47 11.83 -0.62 0.50
CA VAL A 47 11.19 -1.77 -0.14
C VAL A 47 12.23 -2.87 -0.31
N ALA A 48 12.02 -3.98 0.40
CA ALA A 48 13.00 -5.06 0.49
C ALA A 48 13.06 -5.88 -0.81
N ASP A 49 11.90 -6.10 -1.44
CA ASP A 49 11.77 -6.90 -2.66
C ASP A 49 10.67 -6.36 -3.59
N VAL A 50 10.58 -6.90 -4.81
CA VAL A 50 9.55 -6.54 -5.79
C VAL A 50 8.16 -6.77 -5.17
N PRO A 51 7.27 -5.75 -5.17
CA PRO A 51 5.94 -5.90 -4.61
C PRO A 51 5.14 -6.94 -5.38
N ARG A 52 4.21 -7.61 -4.68
CA ARG A 52 3.26 -8.53 -5.29
C ARG A 52 1.95 -7.80 -5.54
N TYR A 53 1.33 -8.09 -6.68
CA TYR A 53 0.10 -7.45 -7.13
C TYR A 53 -0.96 -8.50 -7.41
N LEU A 54 -2.20 -8.18 -7.08
CA LEU A 54 -3.35 -9.00 -7.40
C LEU A 54 -4.45 -8.11 -7.98
N THR A 55 -4.89 -8.40 -9.20
CA THR A 55 -6.08 -7.79 -9.79
C THR A 55 -7.16 -8.84 -9.96
N GLY A 56 -8.39 -8.47 -9.62
CA GLY A 56 -9.53 -9.36 -9.77
C GLY A 56 -10.66 -8.64 -10.47
N GLY A 57 -11.29 -9.31 -11.42
CA GLY A 57 -12.39 -8.76 -12.20
C GLY A 57 -13.48 -9.77 -12.46
N ARG A 58 -14.50 -9.31 -13.18
CA ARG A 58 -15.57 -10.12 -13.75
C ARG A 58 -15.66 -9.80 -15.25
N PRO A 59 -16.15 -10.73 -16.08
CA PRO A 59 -16.39 -10.44 -17.49
C PRO A 59 -17.29 -9.21 -17.66
N GLN A 60 -17.01 -8.42 -18.70
CA GLN A 60 -17.91 -7.35 -19.11
C GLN A 60 -19.14 -7.97 -19.78
N PRO A 61 -20.37 -7.62 -19.36
CA PRO A 61 -21.56 -8.04 -20.09
C PRO A 61 -21.49 -7.58 -21.55
N ASP A 62 -21.86 -8.47 -22.46
CA ASP A 62 -21.94 -8.19 -23.91
C ASP A 62 -20.59 -7.88 -24.59
N ASP A 63 -19.46 -8.11 -23.92
CA ASP A 63 -18.10 -7.96 -24.47
C ASP A 63 -17.15 -9.00 -23.86
N GLU A 64 -17.06 -10.17 -24.50
CA GLU A 64 -16.25 -11.31 -24.04
C GLU A 64 -14.73 -11.03 -24.04
N GLY A 65 -14.29 -9.97 -24.72
CA GLY A 65 -12.88 -9.57 -24.78
C GLY A 65 -12.43 -8.74 -23.57
N HIS A 66 -13.37 -8.28 -22.73
CA HIS A 66 -13.09 -7.30 -21.68
C HIS A 66 -13.47 -7.78 -20.28
N VAL A 67 -12.72 -7.26 -19.30
CA VAL A 67 -12.91 -7.55 -17.88
C VAL A 67 -13.10 -6.25 -17.13
N ILE A 68 -14.15 -6.20 -16.32
CA ILE A 68 -14.39 -5.13 -15.35
C ILE A 68 -13.58 -5.44 -14.10
N ILE A 69 -12.62 -4.58 -13.77
CA ILE A 69 -11.83 -4.71 -12.54
C ILE A 69 -12.70 -4.39 -11.33
N THR A 70 -12.78 -5.33 -10.39
CA THR A 70 -13.58 -5.23 -9.16
C THR A 70 -12.72 -5.05 -7.92
N ARG A 71 -11.45 -5.47 -7.96
CA ARG A 71 -10.51 -5.40 -6.84
C ARG A 71 -9.07 -5.30 -7.29
N ALA A 72 -8.26 -4.63 -6.48
CA ALA A 72 -6.81 -4.56 -6.62
C ALA A 72 -6.17 -4.75 -5.25
N GLY A 73 -5.03 -5.43 -5.20
CA GLY A 73 -4.28 -5.70 -3.99
C GLY A 73 -2.79 -5.56 -4.23
N ILE A 74 -2.09 -5.08 -3.22
CA ILE A 74 -0.64 -4.89 -3.19
C ILE A 74 -0.12 -5.52 -1.90
N ALA A 75 0.97 -6.27 -2.00
CA ALA A 75 1.79 -6.66 -0.87
C ALA A 75 3.22 -6.13 -1.07
N LEU A 76 3.63 -5.24 -0.17
CA LEU A 76 4.89 -4.51 -0.20
C LEU A 76 5.81 -5.00 0.92
N PRO A 77 6.78 -5.89 0.64
CA PRO A 77 7.76 -6.29 1.62
C PRO A 77 8.72 -5.13 1.92
N PHE A 78 8.96 -4.86 3.19
CA PHE A 78 9.79 -3.74 3.64
C PHE A 78 10.77 -4.11 4.75
N THR A 79 11.79 -3.28 4.87
CA THR A 79 12.56 -3.08 6.10
C THR A 79 12.40 -1.62 6.49
N LEU A 80 12.14 -1.33 7.77
CA LEU A 80 12.00 0.03 8.28
C LEU A 80 12.76 0.24 9.58
N SER A 81 13.01 1.51 9.90
CA SER A 81 13.53 1.95 11.19
C SER A 81 12.47 2.76 11.92
N VAL A 82 12.23 2.42 13.18
CA VAL A 82 11.25 3.07 14.04
C VAL A 82 11.88 3.45 15.37
N ILE A 83 11.48 4.59 15.92
CA ILE A 83 11.82 5.02 17.27
C ILE A 83 10.52 5.04 18.08
N SER A 84 10.46 4.24 19.15
CA SER A 84 9.33 4.24 20.07
C SER A 84 9.64 5.07 21.33
N PRO A 85 8.63 5.66 22.00
CA PRO A 85 8.86 6.46 23.20
C PRO A 85 9.57 5.66 24.30
N GLY A 86 10.64 6.25 24.86
CA GLY A 86 11.44 5.62 25.91
C GLY A 86 12.26 4.40 25.46
N ARG A 87 12.28 4.08 24.15
CA ARG A 87 13.06 2.97 23.59
C ARG A 87 14.15 3.49 22.64
N LYS A 88 15.08 2.59 22.33
CA LYS A 88 16.09 2.83 21.30
C LYS A 88 15.47 2.62 19.91
N LEU A 89 16.21 3.05 18.90
CA LEU A 89 15.90 2.78 17.49
C LEU A 89 15.87 1.27 17.25
N GLU A 90 14.81 0.81 16.58
CA GLU A 90 14.58 -0.59 16.23
C GLU A 90 14.42 -0.74 14.71
N ILE A 91 14.93 -1.85 14.16
CA ILE A 91 14.77 -2.20 12.74
C ILE A 91 13.76 -3.34 12.63
N LEU A 92 12.69 -3.10 11.87
CA LEU A 92 11.62 -4.07 11.65
C LEU A 92 11.61 -4.53 10.20
N GLN A 93 11.27 -5.80 9.99
CA GLN A 93 10.99 -6.38 8.69
C GLN A 93 9.55 -6.84 8.64
N GLY A 94 8.88 -6.62 7.53
CA GLY A 94 7.47 -6.97 7.40
C GLY A 94 6.95 -6.80 5.99
N ALA A 95 5.63 -6.84 5.86
CA ALA A 95 4.94 -6.53 4.61
C ALA A 95 3.76 -5.60 4.90
N PHE A 96 3.65 -4.54 4.09
CA PHE A 96 2.47 -3.69 4.06
C PHE A 96 1.51 -4.21 3.00
N SER A 97 0.23 -4.35 3.32
CA SER A 97 -0.78 -4.77 2.36
C SER A 97 -1.83 -3.70 2.20
N TRP A 98 -2.19 -3.42 0.95
CA TRP A 98 -3.29 -2.53 0.60
C TRP A 98 -4.24 -3.25 -0.33
N VAL A 99 -5.54 -3.11 -0.09
CA VAL A 99 -6.59 -3.76 -0.89
C VAL A 99 -7.71 -2.76 -1.14
N ALA A 100 -8.04 -2.57 -2.41
CA ALA A 100 -9.27 -1.91 -2.84
C ALA A 100 -10.26 -2.93 -3.40
N VAL A 101 -11.53 -2.78 -3.04
CA VAL A 101 -12.63 -3.61 -3.52
C VAL A 101 -13.75 -2.72 -4.04
N ARG A 102 -14.68 -3.30 -4.82
CA ARG A 102 -15.78 -2.57 -5.47
C ARG A 102 -15.25 -1.46 -6.40
N LEU A 103 -14.17 -1.77 -7.11
CA LEU A 103 -13.59 -0.90 -8.14
C LEU A 103 -14.51 -0.68 -9.35
N ASP A 104 -15.63 -1.38 -9.41
CA ASP A 104 -16.72 -1.20 -10.38
C ASP A 104 -17.91 -0.39 -9.83
N GLN A 105 -17.89 -0.02 -8.54
CA GLN A 105 -18.98 0.70 -7.88
C GLN A 105 -18.48 2.04 -7.28
N PRO A 106 -18.35 3.10 -8.08
CA PRO A 106 -17.76 4.36 -7.65
C PRO A 106 -18.51 5.06 -6.49
N GLY A 107 -19.81 4.80 -6.31
CA GLY A 107 -20.65 5.48 -5.29
C GLY A 107 -20.63 4.92 -3.87
N ASN A 108 -19.94 3.80 -3.59
CA ASN A 108 -19.99 3.10 -2.30
C ASN A 108 -18.59 2.85 -1.69
N ARG A 109 -17.64 3.74 -1.95
CA ARG A 109 -16.20 3.50 -1.72
C ARG A 109 -15.68 4.01 -0.38
N LYS A 110 -14.79 3.24 0.24
CA LYS A 110 -14.08 3.54 1.50
C LYS A 110 -12.55 3.55 1.34
N ASP A 111 -12.05 3.28 0.13
CA ASP A 111 -10.66 3.01 -0.20
C ASP A 111 -9.91 4.23 -0.76
N GLN A 112 -10.53 5.41 -0.75
CA GLN A 112 -9.87 6.66 -1.11
C GLN A 112 -9.16 7.22 0.13
N VAL A 113 -7.85 7.39 0.02
CA VAL A 113 -7.03 8.21 0.91
C VAL A 113 -7.16 9.67 0.48
#